data_AF-F4PTG4-F1
#
_entry.id   AF-F4PTG4-F1
#
_cell.length_a   1.000
_cell.length_b   1.000
_cell.length_c   1.000
_cell.angle_alpha   90.00
_cell.angle_beta   90.00
_cell.angle_gamma   90.00
#
_symmetry.space_group_name_H-M   'P 1'
#
loop_
_entity.id
_entity.type
_entity.pdbx_description
1 polymer ?
#
loop_
_entity_poly.entity_id
_entity_poly.type
_entity_poly.pdbx_seq_one_letter_code
_entity_poly.pdbx_strand_id
1 'polypeptide(L)'
;MSAPNTPSKKHQNEKGAIAFPDSFKIVKTVVRSDFGSDITSGVYSYYGMEYIADKAAHTILGWMGWRDMDQNDRERLSLHWVDRVLHPQGGILFTKGDDKQKFSGFLSLWFKPTFSKPVVVSGKDGSVTITYWEHSTNNNNYNKHRVVFDTNGEIVQRTILNSTNRQFNFGLKLSFGILVLGFASFVVLKKKLPLLRK
;
A
#
# COMPACT_ATOMS: atom_id res chain seq x y z
N MET A 1 -16.39 29.83 27.26
CA MET A 1 -15.29 29.23 26.46
C MET A 1 -15.86 28.94 25.09
N SER A 2 -15.46 29.71 24.07
CA SER A 2 -16.01 29.62 22.73
C SER A 2 -15.39 28.44 21.98
N ALA A 3 -16.20 27.59 21.36
CA ALA A 3 -15.74 26.51 20.52
C ALA A 3 -14.79 27.05 19.42
N PRO A 4 -13.67 26.39 19.11
CA PRO A 4 -12.77 26.86 18.08
C PRO A 4 -13.48 26.80 16.71
N ASN A 5 -13.33 27.89 15.96
CA ASN A 5 -13.91 28.09 14.63
C ASN A 5 -13.67 26.86 13.73
N THR A 6 -14.77 26.29 13.22
CA THR A 6 -14.77 25.25 12.20
C THR A 6 -13.98 25.73 10.97
N PRO A 7 -12.96 25.00 10.46
CA PRO A 7 -12.19 25.44 9.31
C PRO A 7 -12.98 25.16 8.02
N SER A 8 -13.73 26.16 7.56
CA SER A 8 -14.39 26.15 6.25
C SER A 8 -13.39 26.53 5.15
N LYS A 9 -13.12 25.62 4.19
CA LYS A 9 -12.51 25.85 2.85
C LYS A 9 -11.25 26.74 2.72
N LYS A 10 -10.67 27.24 3.82
CA LYS A 10 -9.60 28.25 3.84
C LYS A 10 -8.19 27.70 3.59
N HIS A 11 -8.06 26.39 3.40
CA HIS A 11 -6.78 25.70 3.27
C HIS A 11 -6.59 25.01 1.91
N GLN A 12 -7.38 25.36 0.89
CA GLN A 12 -6.99 25.14 -0.50
C GLN A 12 -6.06 26.29 -0.89
N ASN A 13 -4.84 26.02 -1.36
CA ASN A 13 -4.04 27.07 -1.98
C ASN A 13 -4.79 27.61 -3.23
N GLU A 14 -4.39 28.77 -3.74
CA GLU A 14 -4.99 29.41 -4.94
C GLU A 14 -5.01 28.53 -6.21
N LYS A 15 -4.42 27.32 -6.17
CA LYS A 15 -4.36 26.33 -7.25
C LYS A 15 -5.17 25.05 -6.96
N GLY A 16 -5.97 25.00 -5.89
CA GLY A 16 -6.80 23.83 -5.55
C GLY A 16 -6.00 22.62 -5.06
N ALA A 17 -4.77 22.82 -4.59
CA ALA A 17 -3.97 21.74 -4.00
C ALA A 17 -4.33 21.56 -2.52
N ILE A 18 -4.63 20.31 -2.15
CA ILE A 18 -4.79 19.88 -0.76
C ILE A 18 -3.40 19.93 -0.11
N ALA A 19 -3.19 20.85 0.83
CA ALA A 19 -1.92 21.03 1.53
C ALA A 19 -2.06 20.61 3.00
N PHE A 20 -1.08 19.84 3.50
CA PHE A 20 -0.98 19.55 4.92
C PHE A 20 -0.59 20.81 5.72
N PRO A 21 -0.87 20.86 7.03
CA PRO A 21 -0.40 21.95 7.88
C PRO A 21 1.13 22.11 7.82
N ASP A 22 1.65 23.32 7.94
CA ASP A 22 3.11 23.58 7.87
C ASP A 22 3.93 22.82 8.93
N SER A 23 3.33 22.56 10.09
CA SER A 23 3.96 21.80 11.17
C SER A 23 3.88 20.26 10.98
N PHE A 24 3.20 19.78 9.94
CA PHE A 24 3.08 18.35 9.63
C PHE A 24 4.31 17.85 8.90
N LYS A 25 4.91 16.77 9.41
CA LYS A 25 6.06 16.11 8.80
C LYS A 25 5.90 14.61 8.87
N ILE A 26 6.12 13.92 7.75
CA ILE A 26 6.15 12.45 7.71
C ILE A 26 7.48 11.98 8.31
N VAL A 27 7.41 11.14 9.33
CA VAL A 27 8.58 10.48 9.92
C VAL A 27 8.73 9.12 9.24
N LYS A 28 9.91 8.81 8.69
CA LYS A 28 10.17 7.54 7.97
C LYS A 28 10.29 6.31 8.89
N THR A 29 9.67 6.39 10.07
CA THR A 29 9.57 5.32 11.06
C THR A 29 8.32 4.52 10.80
N VAL A 30 8.44 3.19 10.92
CA VAL A 30 7.33 2.25 10.77
C VAL A 30 7.16 1.52 12.10
N VAL A 31 5.94 1.51 12.61
CA VAL A 31 5.57 0.87 13.88
C VAL A 31 4.47 -0.15 13.65
N ARG A 32 4.28 -1.05 14.62
CA ARG A 32 3.18 -2.01 14.60
C ARG A 32 1.85 -1.31 14.80
N SER A 33 0.86 -1.69 14.01
CA SER A 33 -0.51 -1.18 14.10
C SER A 33 -1.30 -1.91 15.19
N ASP A 34 -2.23 -1.20 15.82
CA ASP A 34 -3.21 -1.80 16.73
C ASP A 34 -4.27 -2.63 15.99
N PHE A 35 -4.41 -2.46 14.66
CA PHE A 35 -5.35 -3.22 13.85
C PHE A 35 -4.92 -4.67 13.60
N GLY A 36 -3.67 -5.04 13.90
CA GLY A 36 -3.21 -6.42 13.76
C GLY A 36 -1.70 -6.58 13.87
N SER A 37 -1.28 -7.78 14.26
CA SER A 37 0.14 -8.13 14.41
C SER A 37 0.98 -7.94 13.17
N ASP A 38 0.37 -8.20 12.02
CA ASP A 38 1.02 -8.20 10.70
C ASP A 38 0.78 -6.89 9.94
N ILE A 39 0.15 -5.90 10.58
CA ILE A 39 -0.12 -4.60 9.99
C ILE A 39 0.84 -3.57 10.59
N THR A 40 1.47 -2.79 9.72
CA THR A 40 2.35 -1.69 10.09
C THR A 40 1.72 -0.35 9.75
N SER A 41 2.14 0.69 10.46
CA SER A 41 1.73 2.08 10.25
C SER A 41 2.95 2.99 10.33
N GLY A 42 2.94 4.07 9.56
CA GLY A 42 3.93 5.12 9.66
C GLY A 42 3.71 6.01 10.87
N VAL A 43 4.68 6.87 11.10
CA VAL A 43 4.65 7.92 12.12
C VAL A 43 4.68 9.27 11.43
N TYR A 44 3.97 10.25 11.98
CA TYR A 44 4.09 11.64 11.58
C TYR A 44 4.37 12.52 12.80
N SER A 45 5.02 13.66 12.58
CA SER A 45 5.23 14.70 13.57
C SER A 45 4.29 15.86 13.31
N TYR A 46 3.66 16.39 14.35
CA TYR A 46 2.86 17.61 14.31
C TYR A 46 3.11 18.43 15.57
N TYR A 47 3.51 19.70 15.39
CA TYR A 47 3.96 20.59 16.49
C TYR A 47 5.03 19.97 17.41
N GLY A 48 5.96 19.20 16.83
CA GLY A 48 7.07 18.59 17.57
C GLY A 48 6.70 17.31 18.34
N MET A 49 5.45 16.86 18.25
CA MET A 49 4.98 15.60 18.84
C MET A 49 4.81 14.54 17.76
N GLU A 50 5.21 13.30 18.04
CA GLU A 50 5.05 12.18 17.11
C GLU A 50 3.75 11.40 17.36
N TYR A 51 3.11 10.99 16.27
CA TYR A 51 1.83 10.32 16.26
C TYR A 51 1.84 9.13 15.31
N ILE A 52 1.17 8.05 15.70
CA ILE A 52 0.94 6.89 14.84
C ILE A 52 -0.16 7.25 13.84
N ALA A 53 0.13 7.09 12.55
CA ALA A 53 -0.74 7.52 11.46
C ALA A 53 -2.11 6.82 11.45
N ASP A 54 -2.21 5.61 12.01
CA ASP A 54 -3.47 4.89 12.19
C ASP A 54 -4.39 5.54 13.24
N LYS A 55 -3.82 5.95 14.38
CA LYS A 55 -4.58 6.37 15.56
C LYS A 55 -4.97 7.84 15.52
N ALA A 56 -4.10 8.65 14.94
CA ALA A 56 -4.23 10.09 14.97
C ALA A 56 -4.50 10.66 13.57
N ALA A 57 -5.08 9.87 12.66
CA ALA A 57 -5.47 10.36 11.34
C ALA A 57 -6.45 11.53 11.45
N HIS A 58 -7.47 11.41 12.30
CA HIS A 58 -8.49 12.44 12.53
C HIS A 58 -7.89 13.78 12.98
N THR A 59 -6.73 13.80 13.65
CA THR A 59 -6.09 15.04 14.12
C THR A 59 -5.71 15.94 12.95
N ILE A 60 -5.09 15.36 11.92
CA ILE A 60 -4.67 16.10 10.74
C ILE A 60 -5.81 16.21 9.73
N LEU A 61 -6.49 15.10 9.43
CA LEU A 61 -7.57 15.07 8.45
C LEU A 61 -8.75 15.93 8.88
N GLY A 62 -9.12 15.89 10.17
CA GLY A 62 -10.14 16.76 10.76
C GLY A 62 -9.74 18.23 10.71
N TRP A 63 -8.48 18.56 11.03
CA TRP A 63 -7.97 19.94 10.91
C TRP A 63 -8.05 20.47 9.47
N MET A 64 -7.77 19.60 8.49
CA MET A 64 -7.87 19.94 7.07
C MET A 64 -9.32 20.12 6.59
N GLY A 65 -10.32 19.84 7.44
CA GLY A 65 -11.73 20.00 7.13
C GLY A 65 -12.37 18.78 6.47
N TRP A 66 -11.88 17.56 6.76
CA TRP A 66 -12.36 16.30 6.17
C TRP A 66 -13.89 16.21 6.03
N ARG A 67 -14.63 16.60 7.08
CA ARG A 67 -16.10 16.51 7.10
C ARG A 67 -16.78 17.40 6.06
N ASP A 68 -16.17 18.53 5.75
CA ASP A 68 -16.71 19.55 4.84
C ASP A 68 -16.11 19.44 3.41
N MET A 69 -15.15 18.54 3.21
CA MET A 69 -14.58 18.25 1.90
C MET A 69 -15.59 17.55 0.99
N ASP A 70 -15.52 17.86 -0.30
CA ASP A 70 -16.28 17.10 -1.29
C ASP A 70 -15.75 15.67 -1.42
N GLN A 71 -16.49 14.85 -2.16
CA GLN A 71 -16.12 13.45 -2.37
C GLN A 71 -14.73 13.31 -3.01
N ASN A 72 -14.43 14.09 -4.05
CA ASN A 72 -13.18 13.95 -4.80
C ASN A 72 -11.97 14.32 -3.95
N ASP A 73 -12.07 15.36 -3.14
CA ASP A 73 -10.99 15.80 -2.25
C ASP A 73 -10.75 14.79 -1.13
N ARG A 74 -11.80 14.20 -0.55
CA ARG A 74 -11.66 13.11 0.44
C ARG A 74 -10.97 11.89 -0.16
N GLU A 75 -11.36 11.48 -1.37
CA GLU A 75 -10.73 10.35 -2.06
C GLU A 75 -9.24 10.59 -2.33
N ARG A 76 -8.88 11.80 -2.78
CA ARG A 76 -7.49 12.17 -3.03
C ARG A 76 -6.67 12.24 -1.75
N LEU A 77 -7.21 12.87 -0.70
CA LEU A 77 -6.52 13.03 0.57
C LEU A 77 -6.31 11.71 1.29
N SER A 78 -7.34 10.86 1.33
CA SER A 78 -7.23 9.52 1.93
C SER A 78 -6.24 8.64 1.17
N LEU A 79 -6.24 8.70 -0.16
CA LEU A 79 -5.25 7.97 -0.96
C LEU A 79 -3.83 8.46 -0.67
N HIS A 80 -3.63 9.78 -0.56
CA HIS A 80 -2.34 10.35 -0.19
C HIS A 80 -1.92 9.95 1.23
N TRP A 81 -2.86 9.95 2.19
CA TRP A 81 -2.61 9.51 3.57
C TRP A 81 -2.11 8.07 3.59
N VAL A 82 -2.79 7.17 2.86
CA VAL A 82 -2.37 5.77 2.73
C VAL A 82 -1.00 5.65 2.07
N ASP A 83 -0.77 6.34 0.96
CA ASP A 83 0.46 6.22 0.17
C ASP A 83 1.69 6.78 0.88
N ARG A 84 1.54 7.88 1.62
CA ARG A 84 2.70 8.62 2.15
C ARG A 84 2.82 8.58 3.66
N VAL A 85 1.71 8.52 4.37
CA VAL A 85 1.71 8.65 5.83
C VAL A 85 1.59 7.28 6.50
N LEU A 86 0.72 6.41 6.00
CA LEU A 86 0.63 5.03 6.49
C LEU A 86 1.83 4.17 6.08
N HIS A 87 2.36 4.40 4.87
CA HIS A 87 3.44 3.59 4.29
C HIS A 87 4.63 4.45 3.86
N PRO A 88 5.30 5.15 4.79
CA PRO A 88 6.27 6.20 4.46
C PRO A 88 7.55 5.69 3.75
N GLN A 89 7.80 4.38 3.72
CA GLN A 89 8.98 3.77 3.10
C GLN A 89 8.70 3.24 1.69
N GLY A 90 7.56 2.59 1.47
CA GLY A 90 7.25 1.88 0.21
C GLY A 90 6.05 2.43 -0.56
N GLY A 91 5.12 3.10 0.14
CA GLY A 91 3.86 3.56 -0.43
C GLY A 91 2.99 2.44 -1.02
N ILE A 92 2.02 2.85 -1.83
CA ILE A 92 1.12 1.95 -2.54
C ILE A 92 1.83 1.39 -3.78
N LEU A 93 1.74 0.07 -3.94
CA LEU A 93 2.14 -0.61 -5.16
C LEU A 93 1.01 -0.59 -6.19
N PHE A 94 1.34 -0.20 -7.41
CA PHE A 94 0.53 -0.48 -8.59
C PHE A 94 1.44 -0.59 -9.80
N THR A 95 1.08 -1.45 -10.74
CA THR A 95 1.76 -1.52 -12.03
C THR A 95 1.09 -0.51 -12.97
N LYS A 96 1.75 0.61 -13.28
CA LYS A 96 1.31 1.47 -14.39
C LYS A 96 1.55 0.69 -15.69
N GLY A 97 0.65 0.80 -16.66
CA GLY A 97 0.90 0.21 -17.98
C GLY A 97 2.28 0.66 -18.48
N ASP A 98 3.14 -0.31 -18.78
CA ASP A 98 4.58 -0.20 -19.12
C ASP A 98 5.62 -0.06 -17.99
N ASP A 99 5.24 -0.10 -16.70
CA ASP A 99 6.22 0.00 -15.61
C ASP A 99 7.06 -1.30 -15.49
N LYS A 100 8.24 -1.24 -16.11
CA LYS A 100 9.38 -2.14 -15.91
C LYS A 100 9.98 -1.91 -14.51
N GLN A 101 9.22 -2.14 -13.45
CA GLN A 101 9.82 -2.20 -12.11
C GLN A 101 10.90 -3.28 -12.09
N LYS A 102 12.09 -2.90 -11.60
CA LYS A 102 13.29 -3.72 -11.51
C LYS A 102 13.09 -4.84 -10.49
N PHE A 103 12.36 -5.88 -10.86
CA PHE A 103 12.48 -7.17 -10.21
C PHE A 103 13.86 -7.73 -10.61
N SER A 104 14.87 -7.56 -9.75
CA SER A 104 16.22 -8.07 -10.01
C SER A 104 16.25 -9.58 -9.79
N GLY A 105 16.21 -10.33 -10.90
CA GLY A 105 16.38 -11.79 -10.93
C GLY A 105 16.13 -12.32 -12.34
N PHE A 106 16.89 -13.30 -12.80
CA PHE A 106 16.82 -13.86 -14.16
C PHE A 106 15.39 -14.35 -14.56
N LEU A 107 14.54 -14.67 -13.58
CA LEU A 107 13.15 -15.10 -13.77
C LEU A 107 12.14 -13.94 -13.93
N SER A 108 12.54 -12.69 -13.68
CA SER A 108 11.65 -11.52 -13.76
C SER A 108 11.32 -11.07 -15.19
N LEU A 109 11.97 -11.67 -16.19
CA LEU A 109 11.59 -11.47 -17.59
C LEU A 109 10.29 -12.20 -17.97
N TRP A 110 9.95 -13.31 -17.30
CA TRP A 110 8.84 -14.18 -17.70
C TRP A 110 7.65 -14.15 -16.74
N PHE A 111 7.84 -13.80 -15.47
CA PHE A 111 6.77 -13.71 -14.48
C PHE A 111 6.93 -12.46 -13.61
N LYS A 112 6.44 -11.32 -14.09
CA LYS A 112 6.36 -10.10 -13.28
C LYS A 112 5.03 -10.11 -12.52
N PRO A 113 5.04 -9.97 -11.18
CA PRO A 113 3.79 -9.78 -10.45
C PRO A 113 3.17 -8.45 -10.88
N THR A 114 1.89 -8.49 -11.23
CA THR A 114 1.12 -7.31 -11.64
C THR A 114 0.23 -6.88 -10.49
N PHE A 115 0.31 -5.60 -10.12
CA PHE A 115 -0.48 -5.03 -9.04
C PHE A 115 -1.58 -4.13 -9.61
N SER A 116 -2.82 -4.42 -9.24
CA SER A 116 -3.96 -3.58 -9.63
C SER A 116 -3.80 -2.17 -9.04
N LYS A 117 -4.28 -1.16 -9.77
CA LYS A 117 -4.41 0.22 -9.25
C LYS A 117 -5.21 0.22 -7.93
N PRO A 118 -4.91 1.16 -7.01
CA PRO A 118 -5.72 1.33 -5.80
C PRO A 118 -7.17 1.66 -6.19
N VAL A 119 -8.10 1.08 -5.45
CA VAL A 119 -9.54 1.33 -5.60
C VAL A 119 -9.98 2.15 -4.40
N VAL A 120 -10.53 3.33 -4.67
CA VAL A 120 -11.10 4.23 -3.66
C VAL A 120 -12.61 4.26 -3.87
N VAL A 121 -13.37 4.10 -2.78
CA VAL A 121 -14.84 4.13 -2.80
C VAL A 121 -15.30 5.01 -1.65
N SER A 122 -16.01 6.08 -1.97
CA SER A 122 -16.70 6.91 -0.97
C SER A 122 -18.11 6.42 -0.71
N GLY A 123 -18.44 6.25 0.57
CA GLY A 123 -19.81 6.00 1.02
C GLY A 123 -20.66 7.26 0.94
N LYS A 124 -21.99 7.08 0.82
CA LYS A 124 -22.96 8.19 0.84
C LYS A 124 -22.98 8.94 2.17
N ASP A 125 -22.53 8.29 3.24
CA ASP A 125 -22.37 8.84 4.58
C ASP A 125 -21.11 9.70 4.73
N GLY A 126 -20.20 9.70 3.74
CA GLY A 126 -18.92 10.40 3.80
C GLY A 126 -17.76 9.55 4.31
N SER A 127 -17.98 8.26 4.58
CA SER A 127 -16.89 7.30 4.81
C SER A 127 -16.08 7.07 3.53
N VAL A 128 -14.82 6.67 3.65
CA VAL A 128 -13.97 6.33 2.49
C VAL A 128 -13.28 4.99 2.71
N THR A 129 -13.44 4.07 1.76
CA THR A 129 -12.75 2.79 1.75
C THR A 129 -11.70 2.76 0.65
N ILE A 130 -10.47 2.36 1.01
CA ILE A 130 -9.36 2.21 0.06
C ILE A 130 -8.90 0.76 0.07
N THR A 131 -8.79 0.16 -1.11
CA THR A 131 -8.18 -1.15 -1.31
C THR A 131 -6.93 -1.01 -2.18
N TYR A 132 -5.78 -1.50 -1.72
CA TYR A 132 -4.49 -1.29 -2.37
C TYR A 132 -3.50 -2.43 -2.10
N TRP A 133 -2.37 -2.43 -2.80
CA TRP A 133 -1.26 -3.35 -2.57
C TRP A 133 -0.11 -2.63 -1.87
N GLU A 134 0.57 -3.32 -0.96
CA GLU A 134 1.74 -2.84 -0.23
C GLU A 134 2.81 -3.94 -0.21
N HIS A 135 4.08 -3.55 -0.25
CA HIS A 135 5.21 -4.42 0.09
C HIS A 135 5.57 -4.20 1.55
N SER A 136 5.23 -5.17 2.40
CA SER A 136 5.59 -5.15 3.82
C SER A 136 7.09 -5.36 3.97
N THR A 137 7.79 -4.33 4.44
CA THR A 137 9.26 -4.36 4.64
C THR A 137 9.68 -5.32 5.75
N ASN A 138 8.83 -5.51 6.78
CA ASN A 138 9.10 -6.39 7.90
C ASN A 138 9.13 -7.88 7.51
N ASN A 139 8.16 -8.30 6.70
CA ASN A 139 7.96 -9.71 6.35
C ASN A 139 8.36 -10.02 4.90
N ASN A 140 8.84 -9.01 4.17
CA ASN A 140 9.16 -9.07 2.74
C ASN A 140 8.04 -9.67 1.87
N ASN A 141 6.79 -9.37 2.22
CA ASN A 141 5.60 -9.94 1.60
C ASN A 141 4.76 -8.89 0.89
N TYR A 142 4.06 -9.28 -0.17
CA TYR A 142 3.12 -8.44 -0.89
C TYR A 142 1.70 -8.68 -0.38
N ASN A 143 1.11 -7.68 0.25
CA ASN A 143 -0.19 -7.79 0.89
C ASN A 143 -1.20 -6.89 0.19
N LYS A 144 -2.44 -7.38 0.07
CA LYS A 144 -3.57 -6.56 -0.34
C LYS A 144 -4.25 -6.03 0.90
N HIS A 145 -4.28 -4.72 1.07
CA HIS A 145 -4.87 -4.06 2.23
C HIS A 145 -6.23 -3.48 1.88
N ARG A 146 -7.10 -3.41 2.89
CA ARG A 146 -8.27 -2.55 2.94
C ARG A 146 -8.14 -1.62 4.14
N VAL A 147 -8.40 -0.33 3.94
CA VAL A 147 -8.44 0.70 4.97
C VAL A 147 -9.79 1.42 4.86
N VAL A 148 -10.44 1.68 5.99
CA VAL A 148 -11.71 2.40 6.07
C VAL A 148 -11.51 3.63 6.95
N PHE A 149 -11.81 4.79 6.37
CA PHE A 149 -11.93 6.07 7.06
C PHE A 149 -13.41 6.33 7.35
N ASP A 150 -13.71 6.79 8.56
CA ASP A 150 -15.05 7.21 8.94
C ASP A 150 -15.39 8.63 8.43
N THR A 151 -16.53 9.14 8.88
CA THR A 151 -17.03 10.47 8.50
C THR A 151 -16.22 11.63 9.12
N ASN A 152 -15.32 11.35 10.07
CA ASN A 152 -14.44 12.32 10.73
C ASN A 152 -12.98 12.22 10.23
N GLY A 153 -12.66 11.26 9.37
CA GLY A 153 -11.31 11.00 8.89
C GLY A 153 -10.49 10.15 9.85
N GLU A 154 -11.12 9.48 10.80
CA GLU A 154 -10.48 8.45 11.62
C GLU A 154 -10.41 7.15 10.86
N ILE A 155 -9.28 6.44 10.97
CA ILE A 155 -9.17 5.08 10.43
C ILE A 155 -9.84 4.15 11.44
N VAL A 156 -10.98 3.59 11.06
CA VAL A 156 -11.76 2.69 11.94
C VAL A 156 -11.52 1.22 11.65
N GLN A 157 -10.96 0.90 10.48
CA GLN A 157 -10.65 -0.47 10.11
C GLN A 157 -9.43 -0.53 9.19
N ARG A 158 -8.50 -1.44 9.50
CA ARG A 158 -7.47 -1.91 8.56
C ARG A 158 -7.45 -3.43 8.55
N THR A 159 -7.44 -4.02 7.36
CA THR A 159 -7.36 -5.47 7.20
C THR A 159 -6.45 -5.85 6.05
N ILE A 160 -5.69 -6.93 6.23
CA ILE A 160 -5.08 -7.63 5.11
C ILE A 160 -6.18 -8.50 4.51
N LEU A 161 -6.60 -8.15 3.29
CA LEU A 161 -7.49 -8.99 2.52
C LEU A 161 -6.65 -10.20 2.12
N ASN A 162 -6.94 -11.37 2.72
CA ASN A 162 -6.29 -12.65 2.41
C ASN A 162 -5.96 -12.71 0.91
N SER A 163 -4.73 -12.38 0.54
CA SER A 163 -4.26 -12.52 -0.82
C SER A 163 -4.06 -14.02 -0.93
N THR A 164 -5.08 -14.70 -1.45
CA THR A 164 -5.08 -16.14 -1.61
C THR A 164 -3.72 -16.52 -2.16
N ASN A 165 -2.97 -17.20 -1.30
CA ASN A 165 -1.59 -17.64 -1.42
C ASN A 165 -1.37 -18.58 -2.63
N ARG A 166 -2.28 -18.59 -3.61
CA ARG A 166 -2.26 -19.39 -4.82
C ARG A 166 -1.60 -18.67 -5.98
N GLN A 167 -1.89 -17.40 -6.28
CA GLN A 167 -1.31 -16.81 -7.52
C GLN A 167 0.21 -16.60 -7.45
N PHE A 168 0.75 -16.20 -6.30
CA PHE A 168 2.20 -16.02 -6.12
C PHE A 168 2.95 -17.35 -5.94
N ASN A 169 2.42 -18.29 -5.13
CA ASN A 169 3.03 -19.61 -4.98
C ASN A 169 2.86 -20.51 -6.20
N PHE A 170 1.81 -20.36 -7.00
CA PHE A 170 1.67 -21.17 -8.23
C PHE A 170 2.72 -20.76 -9.25
N GLY A 171 3.00 -19.46 -9.38
CA GLY A 171 4.12 -18.95 -10.19
C GLY A 171 5.47 -19.51 -9.72
N LEU A 172 5.78 -19.38 -8.42
CA LEU A 172 7.02 -19.90 -7.82
C LEU A 172 7.15 -21.43 -7.91
N LYS A 173 6.08 -22.19 -7.61
CA LYS A 173 6.09 -23.66 -7.68
C LYS A 173 6.18 -24.19 -9.11
N LEU A 174 5.54 -23.54 -10.09
CA LEU A 174 5.73 -23.91 -11.50
C LEU A 174 7.18 -23.72 -11.93
N SER A 175 7.82 -22.61 -11.53
CA SER A 175 9.22 -22.34 -11.90
C SER A 175 10.20 -23.34 -11.28
N PHE A 176 9.99 -23.77 -10.03
CA PHE A 176 10.79 -24.86 -9.45
C PHE A 176 10.51 -26.20 -10.15
N GLY A 177 9.26 -26.51 -10.49
CA GLY A 177 8.90 -27.73 -11.22
C GLY A 177 9.55 -27.83 -12.61
N ILE A 178 9.56 -26.73 -13.37
CA ILE A 178 10.17 -26.67 -14.71
C ILE A 178 11.69 -26.77 -14.63
N LEU A 179 12.33 -26.14 -13.63
CA LEU A 179 13.78 -26.27 -13.41
C LEU A 179 14.19 -27.71 -13.06
N VAL A 180 13.43 -28.39 -12.21
CA VAL A 180 13.67 -29.80 -11.84
C VAL A 180 13.49 -30.72 -13.05
N LEU A 181 12.44 -30.52 -13.86
CA LEU A 181 12.22 -31.30 -15.08
C LEU A 181 13.29 -31.03 -16.15
N GLY A 182 13.72 -29.78 -16.31
CA GLY A 182 14.79 -29.40 -17.22
C GLY A 182 16.14 -30.02 -16.82
N PHE A 183 16.47 -30.00 -15.53
CA PHE A 183 17.71 -30.60 -15.02
C PHE A 183 17.68 -32.13 -15.13
N ALA A 184 16.54 -32.77 -14.79
CA ALA A 184 16.35 -34.21 -14.96
C ALA A 184 16.48 -34.63 -16.43
N SER A 185 15.87 -33.88 -17.36
CA SER A 185 15.95 -34.15 -18.80
C SER A 185 17.38 -33.99 -19.33
N PHE A 186 18.12 -32.97 -18.88
CA PHE A 186 19.52 -32.77 -19.23
C PHE A 186 20.43 -33.89 -18.72
N VAL A 187 20.24 -34.35 -17.48
CA VAL A 187 20.99 -35.49 -16.91
C VAL A 187 20.69 -36.79 -17.67
N VAL A 188 19.43 -37.03 -18.04
CA VAL A 188 19.05 -38.20 -18.86
C VAL A 188 19.66 -38.13 -20.26
N LEU A 189 19.62 -36.96 -20.93
CA LEU A 189 20.26 -36.79 -22.24
C LEU A 189 21.77 -37.03 -22.18
N LYS A 190 22.47 -36.45 -21.20
CA LYS A 190 23.92 -36.66 -21.03
C LYS A 190 24.29 -38.11 -20.73
N LYS A 191 23.43 -38.89 -20.08
CA LYS A 191 23.67 -40.33 -19.85
C LYS A 191 23.37 -41.20 -21.07
N LYS A 192 22.47 -40.79 -21.98
CA LYS A 192 22.12 -41.55 -23.19
C LYS A 192 22.98 -41.23 -24.42
N LEU A 193 23.52 -40.02 -24.51
CA LEU A 193 24.41 -39.59 -25.60
C LEU A 193 25.69 -40.45 -25.80
N PRO A 194 26.32 -41.01 -24.76
CA PRO A 194 27.46 -41.92 -24.92
C PRO A 194 27.09 -43.30 -25.50
N LEU A 195 25.82 -43.71 -25.40
CA LEU A 195 25.33 -45.01 -25.89
C LEU A 195 24.89 -44.98 -27.36
N LEU A 196 24.70 -43.79 -27.94
CA LEU A 196 24.33 -43.58 -29.35
C LEU A 196 25.54 -43.26 -30.26
N ARG A 197 26.76 -43.25 -29.70
CA ARG A 197 28.02 -43.07 -30.46
C ARG A 197 28.76 -44.40 -30.73
N LYS A 198 28.04 -45.51 -30.78
CA LYS A 198 28.55 -46.79 -31.30
C LYS A 198 27.86 -47.13 -32.60
#